data_AF-A0A7S0USL5-F1
#
_entry.id   AF-A0A7S0USL5-F1
#
_cell.length_a   1.000
_cell.length_b   1.000
_cell.length_c   1.000
_cell.angle_alpha   90.00
_cell.angle_beta   90.00
_cell.angle_gamma   90.00
#
_symmetry.space_group_name_H-M   'P 1'
#
loop_
_entity.id
_entity.type
_entity.pdbx_description
1 polymer ?
#
loop_
_entity_poly.entity_id
_entity_poly.type
_entity_poly.pdbx_seq_one_letter_code
_entity_poly.pdbx_strand_id
1 'polypeptide(L)'
;EGEGRGGDGDDTKGNGLVHLAITEIVRQLEDKSSKFARLAAERLRVPVTKPFDFLLEASFVEVLNENVRDLLADAVNSFHMGEGGGMRAGGGMRKGDPDGGTKLRVLQIVEEDGEGIQTSGAATVTTRSAEELRAAFNQGVRVLEAMKARDRGFLHERSSAIFQIKISQFAAGQTAGEEDWLPGFPGPI
;
A
#
# COMPACT_ATOMS: atom_id res chain seq x y z
N GLU A 1 32.62 -36.57 -5.30
CA GLU A 1 32.22 -35.69 -4.19
C GLU A 1 32.42 -34.25 -4.64
N GLY A 2 31.37 -33.46 -4.60
CA GLY A 2 31.34 -32.11 -5.15
C GLY A 2 29.96 -31.53 -4.92
N GLU A 3 29.65 -31.24 -3.65
CA GLU A 3 28.43 -30.56 -3.24
C GLU A 3 28.46 -29.12 -3.77
N GLY A 4 27.69 -28.90 -4.85
CA GLY A 4 27.39 -27.59 -5.38
C GLY A 4 26.43 -26.89 -4.43
N ARG A 5 26.96 -25.90 -3.69
CA ARG A 5 26.23 -24.92 -2.88
C ARG A 5 24.97 -24.45 -3.61
N GLY A 6 23.81 -24.72 -3.02
CA GLY A 6 22.53 -24.14 -3.41
C GLY A 6 22.65 -22.62 -3.35
N GLY A 7 22.47 -21.98 -4.50
CA GLY A 7 22.24 -20.54 -4.53
C GLY A 7 20.84 -20.29 -4.00
N ASP A 8 20.76 -19.66 -2.82
CA ASP A 8 19.56 -18.96 -2.32
C ASP A 8 19.27 -17.77 -3.24
N GLY A 9 18.84 -18.09 -4.46
CA GLY A 9 18.48 -17.12 -5.48
C GLY A 9 16.98 -16.92 -5.50
N ASP A 10 16.56 -15.72 -5.10
CA ASP A 10 15.35 -15.06 -5.62
C ASP A 10 13.99 -15.46 -5.00
N ASP A 11 13.91 -15.54 -3.66
CA ASP A 11 12.65 -15.76 -2.93
C ASP A 11 11.72 -14.53 -2.84
N THR A 12 12.09 -13.38 -3.42
CA THR A 12 11.23 -12.18 -3.47
C THR A 12 10.18 -12.24 -4.60
N LYS A 13 10.20 -13.28 -5.43
CA LYS A 13 9.18 -13.53 -6.45
C LYS A 13 7.93 -14.18 -5.85
N GLY A 14 7.09 -13.36 -5.22
CA GLY A 14 5.63 -13.57 -5.16
C GLY A 14 5.06 -14.43 -4.03
N ASN A 15 5.88 -15.10 -3.22
CA ASN A 15 5.41 -16.04 -2.17
C ASN A 15 5.69 -15.62 -0.73
N GLY A 16 6.17 -14.39 -0.49
CA GLY A 16 6.41 -13.89 0.87
C GLY A 16 5.12 -13.68 1.68
N LEU A 17 5.22 -13.70 3.01
CA LEU A 17 4.08 -13.49 3.93
C LEU A 17 3.26 -12.25 3.57
N VAL A 18 3.92 -11.14 3.20
CA VAL A 18 3.23 -9.90 2.80
C VAL A 18 2.41 -10.09 1.52
N HIS A 19 2.92 -10.83 0.53
CA HIS A 19 2.17 -11.12 -0.69
C HIS A 19 0.93 -11.98 -0.39
N LEU A 20 1.09 -13.01 0.44
CA LEU A 20 -0.03 -13.86 0.87
C LEU A 20 -1.08 -13.05 1.64
N ALA A 21 -0.63 -12.20 2.58
CA ALA A 21 -1.51 -11.33 3.35
C ALA A 21 -2.29 -10.37 2.45
N ILE A 22 -1.63 -9.69 1.50
CA ILE A 22 -2.30 -8.81 0.52
C ILE A 22 -3.40 -9.57 -0.24
N THR A 23 -3.06 -10.77 -0.73
CA THR A 23 -3.99 -11.61 -1.48
C THR A 23 -5.23 -11.94 -0.65
N GLU A 24 -5.00 -12.39 0.57
CA GLU A 24 -6.06 -12.86 1.44
C GLU A 24 -6.93 -11.71 1.96
N ILE A 25 -6.34 -10.55 2.27
CA ILE A 25 -7.08 -9.34 2.66
C ILE A 25 -8.05 -8.92 1.54
N VAL A 26 -7.55 -8.78 0.31
CA VAL A 26 -8.39 -8.35 -0.82
C VAL A 26 -9.49 -9.38 -1.09
N ARG A 27 -9.15 -10.68 -1.12
CA ARG A 27 -10.11 -11.77 -1.31
C ARG A 27 -11.22 -11.75 -0.25
N GLN A 28 -10.87 -11.57 1.03
CA GLN A 28 -11.84 -11.49 2.12
C GLN A 28 -12.74 -10.27 2.02
N LEU A 29 -12.22 -9.12 1.59
CA LEU A 29 -13.01 -7.90 1.41
C LEU A 29 -13.99 -8.04 0.24
N GLU A 30 -13.57 -8.65 -0.86
CA GLU A 30 -14.45 -8.97 -2.00
C GLU A 30 -15.53 -10.00 -1.64
N ASP A 31 -15.16 -11.05 -0.92
CA ASP A 31 -16.10 -12.06 -0.40
C ASP A 31 -17.13 -11.41 0.52
N LYS A 32 -16.68 -10.52 1.43
CA LYS A 32 -17.55 -9.77 2.35
C LYS A 32 -18.51 -8.88 1.54
N SER A 33 -17.99 -8.05 0.64
CA SER A 33 -18.81 -7.15 -0.20
C SER A 33 -19.87 -7.94 -0.99
N SER A 34 -19.49 -9.07 -1.59
CA SER A 34 -20.38 -9.93 -2.37
C SER A 34 -21.46 -10.61 -1.52
N LYS A 35 -21.11 -11.12 -0.33
CA LYS A 35 -22.08 -11.72 0.60
C LYS A 35 -23.12 -10.71 1.06
N PHE A 36 -22.69 -9.49 1.40
CA PHE A 36 -23.61 -8.44 1.80
C PHE A 36 -24.47 -7.95 0.64
N ALA A 37 -23.93 -7.84 -0.57
CA ALA A 37 -24.71 -7.47 -1.75
C ALA A 37 -25.84 -8.45 -2.03
N ARG A 38 -25.59 -9.76 -1.87
CA ARG A 38 -26.63 -10.79 -1.99
C ARG A 38 -27.71 -10.66 -0.91
N LEU A 39 -27.30 -10.51 0.35
CA LEU A 39 -28.24 -10.33 1.47
C LEU A 39 -29.09 -9.06 1.31
N ALA A 40 -28.50 -7.96 0.84
CA ALA A 40 -29.20 -6.72 0.58
C ALA A 40 -30.21 -6.88 -0.57
N ALA A 41 -29.81 -7.52 -1.67
CA ALA A 41 -30.69 -7.80 -2.81
C ALA A 41 -31.89 -8.68 -2.42
N GLU A 42 -31.66 -9.74 -1.63
CA GLU A 42 -32.71 -10.62 -1.12
C GLU A 42 -33.72 -9.87 -0.24
N ARG A 43 -33.22 -9.01 0.65
CA ARG A 43 -34.08 -8.23 1.57
C ARG A 43 -34.88 -7.15 0.85
N LEU A 44 -34.25 -6.44 -0.07
CA LEU A 44 -34.83 -5.27 -0.73
C LEU A 44 -35.58 -5.63 -2.03
N ARG A 45 -35.47 -6.87 -2.51
CA ARG A 45 -36.01 -7.34 -3.81
C ARG A 45 -35.57 -6.45 -4.99
N VAL A 46 -34.39 -5.83 -4.86
CA VAL A 46 -33.77 -4.99 -5.88
C VAL A 46 -32.62 -5.76 -6.55
N PRO A 47 -32.21 -5.36 -7.77
CA PRO A 47 -30.99 -5.88 -8.38
C PRO A 47 -29.80 -5.72 -7.43
N VAL A 48 -28.85 -6.65 -7.49
CA VAL A 48 -27.66 -6.69 -6.62
C VAL A 48 -26.86 -5.38 -6.78
N THR A 49 -26.97 -4.49 -5.79
CA THR A 49 -26.09 -3.32 -5.64
C THR A 49 -25.04 -3.64 -4.57
N LYS A 50 -23.79 -3.19 -4.77
CA LYS A 50 -22.75 -3.29 -3.72
C LYS A 50 -23.16 -2.33 -2.59
N PRO A 51 -23.48 -2.81 -1.37
CA PRO A 51 -23.98 -1.96 -0.30
C PRO A 51 -22.87 -1.15 0.36
N PHE A 52 -21.64 -1.64 0.27
CA PHE A 52 -20.44 -0.92 0.66
C PHE A 52 -19.30 -1.33 -0.25
N ASP A 53 -18.28 -0.49 -0.23
CA ASP A 53 -17.06 -0.63 -1.00
C ASP A 53 -15.88 -0.29 -0.08
N PHE A 54 -14.68 -0.59 -0.54
CA PHE A 54 -13.46 -0.45 0.26
C PHE A 54 -12.36 0.26 -0.51
N LEU A 55 -11.50 0.92 0.24
CA LEU A 55 -10.30 1.57 -0.24
C LEU A 55 -9.12 1.09 0.60
N LEU A 56 -8.04 0.72 -0.06
CA LEU A 56 -6.82 0.26 0.59
C LEU A 56 -5.76 1.34 0.37
N GLU A 57 -5.14 1.77 1.46
CA GLU A 57 -4.03 2.72 1.41
C GLU A 57 -2.78 2.05 1.98
N ALA A 58 -1.74 1.95 1.17
CA ALA A 58 -0.48 1.35 1.59
C ALA A 58 0.61 2.41 1.78
N SER A 59 1.35 2.30 2.88
CA SER A 59 2.60 3.05 3.12
C SER A 59 3.73 2.08 3.41
N PHE A 60 4.96 2.47 3.08
CA PHE A 60 6.15 1.66 3.35
C PHE A 60 7.30 2.55 3.82
N VAL A 61 7.81 2.29 5.02
CA VAL A 61 8.92 3.05 5.60
C VAL A 61 10.04 2.14 6.10
N GLU A 62 11.27 2.66 6.08
CA GLU A 62 12.42 2.08 6.78
C GLU A 62 12.76 2.95 8.00
N VAL A 63 13.00 2.32 9.14
CA VAL A 63 13.57 2.94 10.34
C VAL A 63 15.03 2.49 10.44
N LEU A 64 15.95 3.44 10.32
CA LEU A 64 17.40 3.21 10.44
C LEU A 64 18.08 4.42 11.07
N ASN A 65 18.92 4.20 12.08
CA ASN A 65 19.66 5.25 12.79
C ASN A 65 18.74 6.40 13.21
N GLU A 66 17.63 6.08 13.88
CA GLU A 66 16.64 7.04 14.38
C GLU A 66 15.96 7.88 13.30
N ASN A 67 16.17 7.56 12.02
CA ASN A 67 15.52 8.21 10.90
C ASN A 67 14.46 7.29 10.30
N VAL A 68 13.28 7.85 10.05
CA VAL A 68 12.22 7.20 9.27
C VAL A 68 12.35 7.65 7.83
N ARG A 69 12.49 6.73 6.89
CA ARG A 69 12.65 7.00 5.46
C ARG A 69 11.48 6.44 4.69
N ASP A 70 10.98 7.21 3.74
CA ASP A 70 9.88 6.81 2.87
C ASP A 70 10.38 5.94 1.71
N LEU A 71 9.91 4.69 1.64
CA LEU A 71 10.27 3.74 0.59
C LEU A 71 9.34 3.82 -0.64
N LEU A 72 8.22 4.55 -0.55
CA LEU A 72 7.26 4.76 -1.64
C LEU A 72 7.29 6.18 -2.22
N ALA A 73 8.13 7.08 -1.69
CA ALA A 73 8.22 8.47 -2.17
C ALA A 73 8.43 8.58 -3.70
N ASP A 74 9.26 7.71 -4.28
CA ASP A 74 9.49 7.68 -5.73
C ASP A 74 8.39 6.89 -6.48
N ALA A 75 7.67 6.02 -5.79
CA ALA A 75 6.58 5.21 -6.33
C ALA A 75 5.35 6.02 -6.67
N VAL A 76 4.90 6.86 -5.76
CA VAL A 76 3.67 7.64 -5.94
C VAL A 76 3.76 8.57 -7.15
N ASN A 77 4.95 9.09 -7.45
CA ASN A 77 5.21 9.89 -8.65
C ASN A 77 5.07 9.09 -9.97
N SER A 78 5.32 7.77 -9.92
CA SER A 78 5.17 6.87 -11.07
C SER A 78 3.74 6.34 -11.26
N PHE A 79 2.96 6.16 -10.18
CA PHE A 79 1.58 5.66 -10.24
C PHE A 79 0.58 6.74 -10.72
N HIS A 80 0.81 8.02 -10.44
CA HIS A 80 -0.09 9.12 -10.84
C HIS A 80 -0.06 9.51 -12.34
N MET A 81 0.74 8.84 -13.17
CA MET A 81 0.80 9.08 -14.63
C MET A 81 -0.08 8.11 -15.46
N GLY A 82 -0.90 7.27 -14.80
CA GLY A 82 -1.64 6.17 -15.43
C GLY A 82 -3.08 6.47 -15.89
N GLU A 83 -3.74 7.52 -15.39
CA GLU A 83 -5.12 7.84 -15.77
C GLU A 83 -5.21 9.24 -16.41
N GLY A 84 -5.22 9.27 -17.75
CA GLY A 84 -5.69 10.44 -18.51
C GLY A 84 -4.64 11.16 -19.35
N GLY A 85 -4.52 10.74 -20.61
CA GLY A 85 -4.32 11.68 -21.73
C GLY A 85 -2.89 12.09 -22.10
N GLY A 86 -2.42 11.52 -23.22
CA GLY A 86 -1.56 12.23 -24.16
C GLY A 86 -0.06 12.05 -23.95
N MET A 87 0.57 11.41 -24.94
CA MET A 87 2.00 11.49 -25.18
C MET A 87 2.45 12.97 -25.18
N ARG A 88 3.11 13.40 -24.11
CA ARG A 88 4.04 14.53 -24.14
C ARG A 88 5.42 14.01 -23.80
N ALA A 89 6.17 13.69 -24.86
CA ALA A 89 7.62 13.71 -24.81
C ALA A 89 8.05 15.12 -24.35
N GLY A 90 8.44 15.27 -23.10
CA GLY A 90 8.77 16.58 -22.53
C GLY A 90 8.74 16.64 -21.02
N GLY A 91 9.41 15.71 -20.33
CA GLY A 91 9.73 15.82 -18.91
C GLY A 91 11.25 15.94 -18.79
N GLY A 92 11.75 17.16 -18.60
CA GLY A 92 13.18 17.43 -18.54
C GLY A 92 13.88 16.55 -17.53
N MET A 93 14.97 15.89 -17.96
CA MET A 93 15.95 15.32 -17.05
C MET A 93 16.32 16.40 -16.03
N ARG A 94 15.87 16.24 -14.78
CA ARG A 94 16.64 16.80 -13.67
C ARG A 94 17.98 16.08 -13.74
N LYS A 95 18.99 16.81 -14.22
CA LYS A 95 20.38 16.39 -14.26
C LYS A 95 20.70 15.76 -12.90
N GLY A 96 20.75 14.43 -12.88
CA GLY A 96 21.04 13.66 -11.69
C GLY A 96 22.38 14.13 -11.13
N ASP A 97 22.42 14.27 -9.81
CA ASP A 97 23.65 14.43 -9.06
C ASP A 97 24.62 13.30 -9.48
N PRO A 98 25.89 13.59 -9.83
CA PRO A 98 26.85 12.59 -10.30
C PRO A 98 27.17 11.47 -9.28
N ASP A 99 26.70 11.57 -8.04
CA ASP A 99 26.80 10.54 -7.00
C ASP A 99 25.61 9.56 -6.94
N GLY A 100 24.57 9.75 -7.76
CA GLY A 100 23.52 8.73 -8.04
C GLY A 100 22.77 8.16 -6.83
N GLY A 101 22.90 8.74 -5.64
CA GLY A 101 22.24 8.30 -4.42
C GLY A 101 20.77 8.67 -4.42
N THR A 102 19.89 7.69 -4.39
CA THR A 102 18.46 7.90 -4.09
C THR A 102 18.37 8.45 -2.67
N LYS A 103 18.33 9.78 -2.53
CA LYS A 103 18.15 10.43 -1.22
C LYS A 103 16.69 10.24 -0.82
N LEU A 104 16.43 9.21 -0.04
CA LEU A 104 15.09 8.98 0.52
C LEU A 104 14.71 10.13 1.44
N ARG A 105 13.45 10.55 1.33
CA ARG A 105 12.89 11.59 2.18
C ARG A 105 12.81 11.06 3.62
N VAL A 106 13.41 11.81 4.55
CA VAL A 106 13.23 11.56 5.98
C VAL A 106 11.89 12.13 6.40
N LEU A 107 11.09 11.33 7.09
CA LEU A 107 9.76 11.67 7.56
C LEU A 107 9.81 12.15 9.00
N GLN A 108 8.93 13.09 9.33
CA GLN A 108 8.72 13.53 10.69
C GLN A 108 7.72 12.60 11.38
N ILE A 109 8.01 12.21 12.62
CA ILE A 109 7.05 11.53 13.47
C ILE A 109 6.25 12.59 14.23
N VAL A 110 4.94 12.48 14.19
CA VAL A 110 3.99 13.36 14.89
C VAL A 110 3.05 12.52 15.72
N GLU A 111 2.58 13.07 16.84
CA GLU A 111 1.49 12.50 17.62
C GLU A 111 0.24 13.31 17.32
N GLU A 112 -0.83 12.65 16.89
CA GLU A 112 -2.09 13.27 16.51
C GLU A 112 -3.19 12.84 17.49
N ASP A 113 -3.93 13.83 17.99
CA ASP A 113 -5.00 13.60 18.97
C ASP A 113 -6.07 12.67 18.39
N GLY A 114 -6.27 11.52 19.03
CA GLY A 114 -7.27 10.52 18.63
C GLY A 114 -6.77 9.47 17.63
N GLU A 115 -5.67 9.70 16.91
CA GLU A 115 -5.11 8.74 15.94
C GLU A 115 -3.74 8.16 16.37
N GLY A 116 -3.09 8.77 17.37
CA GLY A 116 -1.83 8.31 17.95
C GLY A 116 -0.60 8.72 17.13
N ILE A 117 0.46 7.92 17.22
CA ILE A 117 1.75 8.23 16.58
C ILE A 117 1.69 7.91 15.09
N GLN A 118 1.99 8.90 14.25
CA GLN A 118 1.99 8.79 12.80
C GLN A 118 3.27 9.32 12.15
N THR A 119 3.56 8.82 10.94
CA THR A 119 4.60 9.35 10.06
C THR A 119 4.01 10.42 9.15
N SER A 120 4.26 11.69 9.46
CA SER A 120 3.72 12.82 8.70
C SER A 120 4.29 12.88 7.30
N GLY A 121 3.40 12.96 6.31
CA GLY A 121 3.75 13.13 4.90
C GLY A 121 4.35 11.89 4.23
N ALA A 122 4.17 10.69 4.82
CA ALA A 122 4.48 9.43 4.17
C ALA A 122 3.68 9.29 2.87
N ALA A 123 4.35 8.87 1.81
CA ALA A 123 3.71 8.57 0.54
C ALA A 123 2.79 7.36 0.69
N THR A 124 1.57 7.48 0.18
CA THR A 124 0.56 6.42 0.19
C THR A 124 0.18 6.02 -1.23
N VAL A 125 0.00 4.72 -1.44
CA VAL A 125 -0.60 4.17 -2.66
C VAL A 125 -2.02 3.74 -2.32
N THR A 126 -2.99 4.37 -2.98
CA THR A 126 -4.40 4.09 -2.81
C THR A 126 -4.89 3.18 -3.93
N THR A 127 -5.47 2.03 -3.58
CA THR A 127 -5.91 1.03 -4.55
C THR A 127 -7.03 0.15 -4.00
N ARG A 128 -7.62 -0.68 -4.86
CA ARG A 128 -8.52 -1.79 -4.51
C ARG A 128 -7.99 -3.14 -5.00
N SER A 129 -6.88 -3.13 -5.75
CA SER A 129 -6.32 -4.30 -6.39
C SER A 129 -5.19 -4.89 -5.56
N ALA A 130 -5.23 -6.22 -5.39
CA ALA A 130 -4.12 -6.96 -4.81
C ALA A 130 -2.83 -6.82 -5.64
N GLU A 131 -2.95 -6.69 -6.97
CA GLU A 131 -1.80 -6.57 -7.87
C GLU A 131 -1.08 -5.25 -7.68
N GLU A 132 -1.82 -4.15 -7.56
CA GLU A 132 -1.26 -2.82 -7.31
C GLU A 132 -0.64 -2.73 -5.92
N LEU A 133 -1.26 -3.32 -4.89
CA LEU A 133 -0.65 -3.42 -3.55
C LEU A 133 0.66 -4.21 -3.55
N ARG A 134 0.71 -5.35 -4.25
CA ARG A 134 1.95 -6.13 -4.40
C ARG A 134 3.00 -5.34 -5.18
N ALA A 135 2.60 -4.62 -6.22
CA ALA A 135 3.51 -3.77 -6.99
C ALA A 135 4.12 -2.67 -6.11
N ALA A 136 3.31 -2.00 -5.28
CA ALA A 136 3.78 -1.01 -4.31
C ALA A 136 4.76 -1.62 -3.30
N PHE A 137 4.43 -2.77 -2.72
CA PHE A 137 5.34 -3.49 -1.81
C PHE A 137 6.67 -3.83 -2.50
N ASN A 138 6.63 -4.44 -3.67
CA ASN A 138 7.82 -4.83 -4.44
C ASN A 138 8.68 -3.63 -4.82
N GLN A 139 8.08 -2.48 -5.10
CA GLN A 139 8.81 -1.25 -5.34
C GLN A 139 9.57 -0.79 -4.09
N GLY A 140 8.92 -0.75 -2.94
CA GLY A 140 9.59 -0.40 -1.68
C GLY A 140 10.69 -1.39 -1.30
N VAL A 141 10.51 -2.69 -1.56
CA VAL A 141 11.56 -3.71 -1.39
C VAL A 141 12.76 -3.42 -2.29
N ARG A 142 12.55 -3.10 -3.58
CA ARG A 142 13.65 -2.74 -4.48
C ARG A 142 14.42 -1.52 -4.02
N VAL A 143 13.71 -0.50 -3.51
CA VAL A 143 14.34 0.70 -2.94
C VAL A 143 15.16 0.32 -1.71
N LEU A 144 14.60 -0.49 -0.82
CA LEU A 144 15.28 -0.99 0.37
C LEU A 144 16.55 -1.76 -0.01
N GLU A 145 16.46 -2.73 -0.91
CA GLU A 145 17.59 -3.54 -1.39
C GLU A 145 18.67 -2.70 -2.08
N ALA A 146 18.28 -1.72 -2.89
CA ALA A 146 19.22 -0.78 -3.51
C ALA A 146 19.98 0.06 -2.47
N MET A 147 19.35 0.39 -1.34
CA MET A 147 20.01 1.04 -0.21
C MET A 147 20.96 0.06 0.50
N LYS A 148 20.52 -1.19 0.76
CA LYS A 148 21.36 -2.24 1.36
C LYS A 148 22.63 -2.50 0.57
N ALA A 149 22.53 -2.59 -0.75
CA ALA A 149 23.68 -2.86 -1.62
C ALA A 149 24.76 -1.77 -1.60
N ARG A 150 24.40 -0.54 -1.21
CA ARG A 150 25.33 0.59 -1.09
C ARG A 150 26.07 0.62 0.25
N ASP A 151 25.53 -0.06 1.26
CA ASP A 151 26.11 -0.06 2.58
C ASP A 151 27.11 -1.21 2.73
N ARG A 152 28.38 -0.87 2.99
CA ARG A 152 29.46 -1.87 3.16
C ARG A 152 29.54 -2.42 4.57
N GLY A 153 28.79 -1.84 5.52
CA GLY A 153 28.62 -2.35 6.87
C GLY A 153 27.21 -2.90 7.04
N PHE A 154 27.04 -3.89 7.91
CA PHE A 154 25.77 -4.56 8.25
C PHE A 154 24.67 -3.64 8.86
N LEU A 155 24.70 -2.34 8.61
CA LEU A 155 23.76 -1.33 9.08
C LEU A 155 22.30 -1.68 8.72
N HIS A 156 22.07 -2.27 7.55
CA HIS A 156 20.73 -2.67 7.12
C HIS A 156 20.24 -4.02 7.68
N GLU A 157 21.06 -4.77 8.43
CA GLU A 157 20.57 -5.86 9.29
C GLU A 157 19.96 -5.30 10.59
N ARG A 158 20.23 -4.03 10.88
CA ARG A 158 19.72 -3.30 12.05
C ARG A 158 18.58 -2.34 11.68
N SER A 159 18.15 -2.33 10.42
CA SER A 159 16.98 -1.55 10.03
C SER A 159 15.70 -2.36 10.21
N SER A 160 14.63 -1.65 10.58
CA SER A 160 13.27 -2.17 10.62
C SER A 160 12.50 -1.61 9.44
N ALA A 161 11.74 -2.44 8.73
CA ALA A 161 10.90 -2.00 7.63
C ALA A 161 9.43 -2.24 7.99
N ILE A 162 8.59 -1.23 7.80
CA ILE A 162 7.17 -1.25 8.18
C ILE A 162 6.34 -1.01 6.93
N PHE A 163 5.68 -2.06 6.45
CA PHE A 163 4.66 -1.98 5.41
C PHE A 163 3.29 -2.00 6.05
N GLN A 164 2.53 -0.92 5.89
CA GLN A 164 1.22 -0.73 6.49
C GLN A 164 0.15 -0.69 5.40
N ILE A 165 -0.98 -1.35 5.65
CA ILE A 165 -2.19 -1.25 4.83
C ILE A 165 -3.31 -0.70 5.74
N LYS A 166 -3.83 0.48 5.42
CA LYS A 166 -5.06 1.02 6.01
C LYS A 166 -6.25 0.59 5.14
N ILE A 167 -7.33 0.18 5.78
CA ILE A 167 -8.56 -0.28 5.12
C ILE A 167 -9.68 0.68 5.49
N SER A 168 -10.23 1.36 4.50
CA SER A 168 -11.37 2.26 4.67
C SER A 168 -12.60 1.63 4.03
N GLN A 169 -13.71 1.55 4.76
CA GLN A 169 -14.99 1.05 4.28
C GLN A 169 -15.97 2.23 4.11
N PHE A 170 -16.69 2.29 3.00
CA PHE A 170 -17.69 3.33 2.75
C PHE A 170 -18.96 2.74 2.13
N ALA A 171 -20.13 3.30 2.46
CA ALA A 171 -21.40 2.88 1.88
C ALA A 171 -21.49 3.35 0.42
N ALA A 172 -21.66 2.41 -0.50
CA ALA A 172 -21.82 2.73 -1.92
C ALA A 172 -23.31 2.96 -2.20
N GLY A 173 -23.75 4.22 -2.14
CA GLY A 173 -25.12 4.58 -2.51
C GLY A 173 -25.89 5.48 -1.56
N GLN A 174 -25.29 6.06 -0.52
CA GLN A 174 -25.93 7.18 0.17
C GLN A 174 -25.78 8.45 -0.68
N THR A 175 -26.79 8.73 -1.51
CA THR A 175 -27.07 10.11 -1.90
C THR A 175 -27.24 10.92 -0.62
N ALA A 176 -26.51 12.04 -0.50
CA ALA A 176 -26.65 12.97 0.61
C ALA A 176 -28.14 13.33 0.80
N GLY A 177 -28.74 12.83 1.89
CA GLY A 177 -30.16 13.01 2.20
C GLY A 177 -30.95 11.74 2.53
N GLU A 178 -30.39 10.53 2.37
CA GLU A 178 -31.03 9.27 2.80
C GLU A 178 -30.37 8.72 4.07
N GLU A 179 -30.29 9.57 5.10
CA GLU A 179 -30.06 9.16 6.48
C GLU A 179 -31.40 8.69 7.04
N ASP A 180 -31.77 7.41 6.85
CA ASP A 180 -32.62 6.73 7.83
C ASP A 180 -32.88 5.23 7.55
N TRP A 181 -32.62 4.43 8.59
CA TRP A 181 -33.17 3.08 8.88
C TRP A 181 -32.84 1.90 7.95
N LEU A 182 -31.69 1.25 8.18
CA LEU A 182 -31.68 -0.22 8.21
C LEU A 182 -31.67 -0.70 9.67
N PRO A 183 -32.77 -1.29 10.19
CA PRO A 183 -32.79 -1.83 11.54
C PRO A 183 -31.80 -3.01 11.61
N GLY A 184 -30.75 -2.86 12.41
CA GLY A 184 -29.75 -3.91 12.66
C GLY A 184 -28.31 -3.58 12.28
N PHE A 185 -28.00 -2.37 11.81
CA PHE A 185 -26.62 -1.89 11.76
C PHE A 185 -26.20 -1.37 13.15
N PRO A 186 -25.21 -1.99 13.83
CA PRO A 186 -24.55 -1.28 14.92
C PRO A 186 -23.86 -0.06 14.31
N GLY A 187 -24.18 1.12 14.83
CA GLY A 187 -23.55 2.37 14.41
C GLY A 187 -22.03 2.32 14.60
N PRO A 188 -21.30 3.26 13.97
CA PRO A 188 -19.86 3.38 14.20
C PRO A 188 -19.59 3.60 15.70
N ILE A 189 -18.58 2.88 16.20
CA ILE A 189 -18.04 3.01 17.56
C ILE A 189 -17.19 4.28 17.62
#